data_AF-A0A183MZ99-F1
#
_entry.id   AF-A0A183MZ99-F1
#
_cell.length_a   1.000
_cell.length_b   1.000
_cell.length_c   1.000
_cell.angle_alpha   90.00
_cell.angle_beta   90.00
_cell.angle_gamma   90.00
#
_symmetry.space_group_name_H-M   'P 1'
#
loop_
_entity.id
_entity.type
_entity.pdbx_description
1 polymer ?
#
loop_
_entity_poly.entity_id
_entity_poly.type
_entity_poly.pdbx_seq_one_letter_code
_entity_poly.pdbx_strand_id
1 'polypeptide(L)'
;MQTKTASVVAVSTSVGLSIHKGKTKVLKFKTEDSNPITLDGETLKDVESFTYLGSIIGEQGGSDIDVKVEIGKARTAFLQLKNI
;
A
#
# COMPACT_ATOMS: atom_id res chain seq x y z
N MET A 1 12.66 6.53 -7.92
CA MET A 1 11.85 5.30 -7.90
C MET A 1 11.96 4.51 -9.21
N GLN A 2 11.82 5.17 -10.37
CA GLN A 2 11.86 4.54 -11.70
C GLN A 2 13.05 3.59 -11.95
N THR A 3 14.27 4.00 -11.58
CA THR A 3 15.49 3.17 -11.74
C THR A 3 15.42 1.86 -10.97
N LYS A 4 14.86 1.87 -9.75
CA LYS A 4 14.65 0.65 -8.96
C LYS A 4 13.60 -0.24 -9.61
N THR A 5 12.50 0.33 -10.10
CA THR A 5 11.46 -0.43 -10.83
C THR A 5 12.05 -1.11 -12.06
N ALA A 6 12.83 -0.40 -12.87
CA ALA A 6 13.50 -0.98 -14.04
C ALA A 6 14.47 -2.12 -13.67
N SER A 7 15.21 -1.97 -12.57
CA SER A 7 16.09 -3.04 -12.06
C SER A 7 15.30 -4.27 -11.63
N VAL A 8 14.20 -4.11 -10.89
CA VAL A 8 13.34 -5.23 -10.46
C VAL A 8 12.70 -5.92 -11.66
N VAL A 9 12.29 -5.17 -12.69
CA VAL A 9 11.79 -5.73 -13.95
C VAL A 9 12.87 -6.59 -14.60
N ALA A 10 14.08 -6.07 -14.79
CA ALA A 10 15.17 -6.80 -15.45
C ALA A 10 15.58 -8.08 -14.69
N VAL A 11 15.60 -8.04 -13.36
CA VAL A 11 15.90 -9.23 -12.54
C VAL A 11 14.75 -10.24 -12.57
N SER A 12 13.50 -9.77 -12.58
CA SER A 12 12.34 -10.66 -12.68
C SER A 12 12.31 -11.38 -14.03
N THR A 13 12.57 -10.66 -15.13
CA THR A 13 12.56 -11.26 -16.47
C THR A 13 13.70 -12.25 -16.68
N SER A 14 14.87 -12.04 -16.06
CA SER A 14 15.99 -12.99 -16.17
C SER A 14 15.68 -14.36 -15.55
N VAL A 15 14.74 -14.41 -14.59
CA VAL A 15 14.23 -15.65 -13.98
C VAL A 15 12.87 -16.08 -14.53
N GLY A 16 12.41 -15.49 -15.63
CA GLY A 16 11.15 -15.85 -16.29
C GLY A 16 9.88 -15.32 -15.61
N LEU A 17 10.00 -14.35 -14.71
CA LEU A 17 8.87 -13.70 -14.04
C LEU A 17 8.47 -12.39 -14.75
N SER A 18 7.17 -12.11 -14.78
CA SER A 18 6.60 -10.87 -15.32
C SER A 18 5.91 -10.06 -14.23
N ILE A 19 6.19 -8.77 -14.16
CA ILE A 19 5.50 -7.86 -13.23
C ILE A 19 4.14 -7.48 -13.81
N HIS A 20 3.07 -7.78 -13.07
CA HIS A 20 1.71 -7.49 -13.52
C HIS A 20 1.34 -6.03 -13.24
N LYS A 21 1.32 -5.20 -14.28
CA LYS A 21 1.03 -3.76 -14.22
C LYS A 21 -0.22 -3.40 -13.41
N GLY A 22 -1.35 -4.07 -13.66
CA GLY A 22 -2.61 -3.78 -12.96
C GLY A 22 -2.65 -4.17 -11.47
N LYS A 23 -1.68 -4.97 -10.99
CA LYS A 23 -1.56 -5.36 -9.57
C LYS A 23 -0.52 -4.50 -8.85
N THR A 24 0.45 -3.97 -9.59
CA THR A 24 1.48 -3.07 -9.08
C THR A 24 0.90 -1.69 -8.84
N LYS A 25 1.08 -1.18 -7.62
CA LYS A 25 0.62 0.14 -7.19
C LYS A 25 1.76 0.86 -6.50
N VAL A 26 1.74 2.18 -6.58
CA VAL A 26 2.71 3.04 -5.91
C VAL A 26 2.06 3.53 -4.62
N LEU A 27 2.65 3.20 -3.46
CA LEU A 27 2.19 3.75 -2.19
C LEU A 27 2.69 5.19 -2.08
N LYS A 28 1.78 6.15 -1.92
CA LYS A 28 2.12 7.54 -1.61
C LYS A 28 2.63 7.63 -0.17
N PHE A 29 3.78 8.28 0.00
CA PHE A 29 4.37 8.54 1.31
C PHE A 29 4.93 9.96 1.32
N LYS A 30 4.40 10.83 2.22
CA LYS A 30 4.74 12.19 2.71
C LYS A 30 5.64 13.15 1.92
N THR A 31 6.50 12.67 1.05
CA THR A 31 7.30 13.44 0.09
C THR A 31 6.40 14.05 -0.98
N GLU A 32 6.75 15.28 -1.38
CA GLU A 32 6.12 16.01 -2.49
C GLU A 32 5.97 15.13 -3.73
N ASP A 33 4.84 15.28 -4.42
CA ASP A 33 4.39 14.46 -5.55
C ASP A 33 5.55 13.92 -6.41
N SER A 34 5.94 12.68 -6.14
CA SER A 34 7.04 12.04 -6.83
C SER A 34 6.65 11.76 -8.28
N ASN A 35 7.59 11.97 -9.21
CA ASN A 35 7.39 11.72 -10.63
C ASN A 35 6.68 10.37 -10.89
N PRO A 36 5.68 10.33 -11.79
CA PRO A 36 4.93 9.12 -12.09
C PRO A 36 5.86 7.96 -12.47
N ILE A 37 5.59 6.78 -11.92
CA ILE A 37 6.33 5.56 -12.26
C ILE A 37 5.63 4.88 -13.43
N THR A 38 6.39 4.60 -14.49
CA THR A 38 5.87 3.89 -15.66
C THR A 38 6.40 2.47 -15.74
N LEU A 39 5.54 1.54 -16.18
CA LEU A 39 5.89 0.16 -16.47
C LEU A 39 5.39 -0.18 -17.87
N ASP A 40 6.34 -0.44 -18.78
CA ASP A 40 6.10 -0.66 -20.21
C ASP A 40 5.17 0.41 -20.83
N GLY A 41 5.44 1.68 -20.52
CA GLY A 41 4.67 2.82 -21.03
C GLY A 41 3.37 3.14 -20.29
N GLU A 42 2.92 2.30 -19.34
CA GLU A 42 1.74 2.57 -18.52
C GLU A 42 2.12 3.17 -17.17
N THR A 43 1.48 4.26 -16.79
CA THR A 43 1.65 4.86 -15.45
C THR A 43 0.98 3.99 -14.40
N LEU A 44 1.74 3.63 -13.36
CA LEU A 44 1.23 2.85 -12.25
C LEU A 44 0.31 3.71 -11.37
N LYS A 45 -0.74 3.08 -10.82
CA LYS A 45 -1.70 3.77 -9.96
C LYS A 45 -1.10 4.08 -8.60
N ASP A 46 -1.18 5.33 -8.20
CA ASP A 46 -0.92 5.74 -6.82
C ASP A 46 -2.06 5.35 -5.87
N VAL A 47 -1.70 4.88 -4.67
CA VAL A 47 -2.63 4.57 -3.59
C VAL A 47 -2.12 5.11 -2.25
N GLU A 48 -3.04 5.46 -1.37
CA GLU A 48 -2.74 5.94 -0.01
C GLU A 48 -2.49 4.79 0.97
N SER A 49 -3.09 3.63 0.70
CA SER A 49 -2.85 2.39 1.45
C SER A 49 -3.10 1.15 0.59
N PHE A 50 -2.56 0.01 1.02
CA PHE A 50 -2.87 -1.31 0.49
C PHE A 50 -2.82 -2.37 1.58
N THR A 51 -3.56 -3.47 1.40
CA THR A 51 -3.52 -4.61 2.31
C THR A 51 -2.40 -5.56 1.92
N TYR A 52 -1.51 -5.88 2.85
CA TYR A 52 -0.46 -6.87 2.70
C TYR A 52 -0.55 -7.87 3.84
N LEU A 53 -0.75 -9.14 3.50
CA LEU A 53 -0.85 -10.25 4.47
C LEU A 53 -1.84 -9.98 5.63
N GLY A 54 -2.93 -9.25 5.35
CA GLY A 54 -3.96 -8.92 6.33
C GLY A 54 -3.76 -7.60 7.08
N SER A 55 -2.56 -7.00 7.03
CA SER A 55 -2.30 -5.68 7.60
C SER A 55 -2.49 -4.58 6.56
N ILE A 56 -3.01 -3.43 7.00
CA ILE A 56 -3.11 -2.24 6.15
C ILE A 56 -1.78 -1.52 6.19
N ILE A 57 -1.10 -1.40 5.05
CA ILE A 57 0.11 -0.59 4.92
C ILE A 57 -0.31 0.74 4.30
N GLY A 58 -0.06 1.83 5.00
CA GLY A 58 -0.35 3.19 4.54
C GLY A 58 0.76 4.16 4.92
N GLU A 59 0.56 5.42 4.54
CA GLU A 59 1.49 6.52 4.80
C GLU A 59 1.81 6.74 6.29
N GLN A 60 0.81 6.60 7.17
CA GLN A 60 0.99 6.71 8.63
C GLN A 60 1.72 5.52 9.27
N GLY A 61 2.09 4.49 8.50
CA GLY A 61 2.62 3.23 9.00
C GLY A 61 1.49 2.29 9.43
N GLY A 62 1.60 1.01 9.08
CA GLY A 62 0.48 0.08 9.22
C GLY A 62 -0.02 -0.14 10.66
N SER A 63 0.87 -0.04 11.64
CA SER A 63 0.51 -0.17 13.06
C SER A 63 -0.41 0.95 13.56
N ASP A 64 -0.27 2.18 13.07
CA ASP A 64 -1.08 3.31 13.55
C ASP A 64 -2.53 3.16 13.09
N ILE A 65 -2.72 2.72 11.84
CA ILE A 65 -4.03 2.44 11.27
C ILE A 65 -4.70 1.26 11.99
N ASP A 66 -3.99 0.15 12.15
CA ASP A 66 -4.53 -1.04 12.81
C ASP A 66 -4.93 -0.76 14.27
N VAL A 67 -4.09 -0.04 15.04
CA VAL A 67 -4.40 0.38 16.41
C VAL A 67 -5.63 1.28 16.46
N LYS A 68 -5.77 2.23 15.53
CA LYS A 68 -6.92 3.13 15.47
C LYS A 68 -8.22 2.38 15.17
N VAL A 69 -8.17 1.38 14.28
CA VAL A 69 -9.31 0.51 13.99
C VAL A 69 -9.70 -0.33 15.21
N GLU A 70 -8.73 -0.90 15.91
CA GLU A 70 -8.97 -1.72 17.11
C GLU A 70 -9.56 -0.90 18.26
N ILE A 71 -9.03 0.31 18.51
CA ILE A 71 -9.59 1.26 19.48
C ILE A 71 -11.02 1.64 19.11
N GLY A 72 -11.30 1.85 17.82
CA GLY A 72 -12.66 2.12 17.33
C GLY A 72 -13.63 1.00 17.68
N LYS A 73 -13.26 -0.25 17.40
CA LYS A 73 -14.07 -1.43 17.75
C LYS A 73 -14.33 -1.54 19.25
N ALA A 74 -13.28 -1.37 20.07
CA ALA A 74 -13.40 -1.44 21.53
C ALA A 74 -14.34 -0.35 22.08
N ARG A 75 -14.24 0.88 21.57
CA ARG A 75 -15.14 1.98 21.94
C ARG A 75 -16.60 1.68 21.59
N THR A 76 -16.85 1.16 20.39
CA THR A 76 -18.21 0.77 19.97
C THR A 76 -18.79 -0.32 20.87
N ALA A 77 -18.02 -1.38 21.14
CA ALA A 77 -18.47 -2.47 22.02
C ALA A 77 -18.75 -1.96 23.44
N PHE A 78 -17.90 -1.09 23.97
CA PHE A 78 -18.09 -0.51 25.31
C PHE A 78 -19.32 0.39 25.39
N LEU A 79 -19.61 1.17 24.33
CA LEU A 79 -20.83 1.97 24.24
C LEU A 79 -22.09 1.10 24.18
N GLN A 80 -22.06 -0.01 23.44
CA GLN A 80 -23.16 -0.96 23.38
C GLN A 80 -23.43 -1.60 24.75
N LEU A 81 -22.38 -1.97 25.49
CA LEU A 81 -22.50 -2.53 26.84
C LEU A 81 -23.16 -1.57 27.83
N LYS A 82 -22.92 -0.25 27.69
CA LYS A 82 -23.52 0.78 28.56
C LYS A 82 -25.02 1.02 28.31
N ASN A 83 -25.54 0.58 27.18
CA ASN A 83 -26.95 0.74 26.81
C ASN A 83 -27.78 -0.54 27.08
N ILE A 84 -27.19 -1.54 27.75
CA ILE A 84 -27.86 -2.71 28.32
C ILE A 84 -28.10 -2.44 29.80
#